data_AF-A0A7V6NHI4-F1
#
_entry.id   AF-A0A7V6NHI4-F1
#
_cell.length_a   1.000
_cell.length_b   1.000
_cell.length_c   1.000
_cell.angle_alpha   90.00
_cell.angle_beta   90.00
_cell.angle_gamma   90.00
#
_symmetry.space_group_name_H-M   'P 1'
#
loop_
_entity.id
_entity.type
_entity.pdbx_description
1 polymer ?
#
loop_
_entity_poly.entity_id
_entity_poly.type
_entity_poly.pdbx_seq_one_letter_code
_entity_poly.pdbx_strand_id
1 'polypeptide(L)'
;KNRYKSLYTGVFYRRYILGEWCAAEGLVYPEFASRDDLVFDFQDYKNYGELFVSVDYGIQNAMVYLLFGWNTKELRWEVIKEWRHSGRETEVQFTDAEYYEHLVKFVGGLPVRDIIIDPSASSFIAVVKKSKRYRAILASNEVISGIGYTASLFHLGKLAISRDCTGLIEEMGGYVWDEKKALRTGDEFPTQVADHGPDALRYGCYTFIRRYEKRYGILIAGGRT
;
A
#
# COMPACT_ATOMS: atom_id res chain seq x y z
N LYS A 1 -14.25 -24.41 -5.39
CA LYS A 1 -13.23 -24.74 -4.36
C LYS A 1 -11.79 -24.44 -4.82
N ASN A 2 -11.34 -24.84 -6.02
CA ASN A 2 -9.96 -24.57 -6.47
C ASN A 2 -9.60 -23.08 -6.62
N ARG A 3 -10.52 -22.24 -7.12
CA ARG A 3 -10.29 -20.79 -7.25
C ARG A 3 -9.99 -20.08 -5.92
N TYR A 4 -10.55 -20.55 -4.80
CA TYR A 4 -10.29 -19.94 -3.49
C TYR A 4 -8.88 -20.26 -3.00
N LYS A 5 -8.42 -21.48 -3.29
CA LYS A 5 -7.08 -21.96 -2.92
C LYS A 5 -5.97 -21.20 -3.64
N SER A 6 -6.18 -20.86 -4.91
CA SER A 6 -5.21 -20.12 -5.73
C SER A 6 -5.12 -18.62 -5.43
N LEU A 7 -5.82 -18.10 -4.42
CA LEU A 7 -5.73 -16.69 -4.03
C LEU A 7 -4.61 -16.45 -3.02
N TYR A 8 -4.27 -17.48 -2.24
CA TYR A 8 -3.34 -17.37 -1.14
C TYR A 8 -2.10 -18.22 -1.40
N THR A 9 -1.00 -17.76 -0.84
CA THR A 9 0.32 -18.40 -0.89
C THR A 9 0.99 -18.24 0.48
N GLY A 10 2.08 -18.99 0.70
CA GLY A 10 2.86 -18.95 1.95
C GLY A 10 2.01 -19.13 3.21
N VAL A 11 2.26 -18.27 4.21
CA VAL A 11 1.58 -18.33 5.51
C VAL A 11 0.06 -18.14 5.41
N PHE A 12 -0.42 -17.31 4.49
CA PHE A 12 -1.86 -17.08 4.32
C PHE A 12 -2.58 -18.27 3.69
N TYR A 13 -1.91 -19.04 2.82
CA TYR A 13 -2.46 -20.30 2.31
C TYR A 13 -2.61 -21.32 3.44
N ARG A 14 -1.55 -21.52 4.24
CA ARG A 14 -1.57 -22.43 5.38
C ARG A 14 -2.73 -22.10 6.34
N ARG A 15 -2.94 -20.83 6.65
CA ARG A 15 -4.02 -20.39 7.53
C ARG A 15 -5.41 -20.50 6.90
N TYR A 16 -5.65 -19.83 5.79
CA TYR A 16 -6.99 -19.67 5.24
C TYR A 16 -7.47 -20.86 4.40
N ILE A 17 -6.54 -21.69 3.89
CA ILE A 17 -6.85 -22.86 3.07
C ILE A 17 -6.67 -24.17 3.84
N LEU A 18 -5.57 -24.32 4.57
CA LEU A 18 -5.28 -25.56 5.31
C LEU A 18 -5.81 -25.54 6.75
N GLY A 19 -6.15 -24.36 7.29
CA GLY A 19 -6.59 -24.21 8.68
C GLY A 19 -5.47 -24.38 9.70
N GLU A 20 -4.22 -24.22 9.27
CA GLU A 20 -3.04 -24.42 10.11
C GLU A 20 -2.77 -23.19 10.99
N TRP A 21 -2.44 -23.45 12.25
CA TRP A 21 -1.89 -22.46 13.16
C TRP A 21 -0.36 -22.44 13.01
N CYS A 22 0.12 -21.69 12.01
CA CYS A 22 1.55 -21.53 11.73
C CYS A 22 1.97 -20.07 11.96
N ALA A 23 3.17 -19.87 12.53
CA ALA A 23 3.76 -18.54 12.68
C ALA A 23 4.12 -17.93 11.32
N ALA A 24 4.05 -16.60 11.23
CA ALA A 24 4.59 -15.85 10.12
C ALA A 24 6.08 -15.54 10.39
N GLU A 25 6.94 -15.87 9.42
CA GLU A 25 8.41 -15.76 9.51
C GLU A 25 8.98 -15.20 8.21
N GLY A 26 10.11 -14.51 8.30
CA GLY A 26 10.80 -13.92 7.14
C GLY A 26 10.04 -12.75 6.49
N LEU A 27 10.19 -12.60 5.15
CA LEU A 27 9.58 -11.50 4.39
C LEU A 27 8.05 -11.54 4.44
N VAL A 28 7.45 -10.37 4.56
CA VAL A 28 6.00 -10.18 4.54
C VAL A 28 5.42 -10.39 3.14
N TYR A 29 6.15 -9.95 2.10
CA TYR A 29 5.73 -10.05 0.69
C TYR A 29 6.76 -10.82 -0.16
N PRO A 30 6.98 -12.13 0.08
CA PRO A 30 7.99 -12.90 -0.63
C PRO A 30 7.71 -13.05 -2.14
N GLU A 31 6.44 -13.02 -2.57
CA GLU A 31 6.06 -13.02 -3.98
C GLU A 31 6.54 -11.78 -4.71
N PHE A 32 6.59 -10.62 -4.06
CA PHE A 32 7.13 -9.41 -4.66
C PHE A 32 8.63 -9.56 -4.94
N ALA A 33 9.38 -10.10 -3.97
CA ALA A 33 10.82 -10.30 -4.09
C ALA A 33 11.24 -11.36 -5.12
N SER A 34 10.33 -12.28 -5.48
CA SER A 34 10.64 -13.43 -6.35
C SER A 34 10.13 -13.30 -7.78
N ARG A 35 9.40 -12.22 -8.11
CA ARG A 35 8.77 -12.03 -9.42
C ARG A 35 9.17 -10.71 -10.07
N ASP A 36 9.98 -10.83 -11.13
CA ASP A 36 10.44 -9.68 -11.90
C ASP A 36 9.30 -8.91 -12.61
N ASP A 37 8.19 -9.59 -12.92
CA ASP A 37 7.05 -8.98 -13.63
C ASP A 37 6.21 -8.03 -12.76
N LEU A 38 6.48 -7.98 -11.45
CA LEU A 38 5.84 -7.07 -10.49
C LEU A 38 6.56 -5.73 -10.37
N VAL A 39 7.70 -5.56 -11.06
CA VAL A 39 8.39 -4.28 -11.22
C VAL A 39 8.38 -3.88 -12.70
N PHE A 40 8.05 -2.62 -12.99
CA PHE A 40 7.92 -2.15 -14.38
C PHE A 40 8.54 -0.76 -14.60
N ASP A 41 8.84 -0.43 -15.85
CA ASP A 41 9.37 0.88 -16.23
C ASP A 41 8.23 1.77 -16.72
N PHE A 42 7.85 2.78 -15.92
CA PHE A 42 6.79 3.72 -16.29
C PHE A 42 7.17 4.55 -17.52
N GLN A 43 6.24 4.69 -18.46
CA GLN A 43 6.46 5.43 -19.72
C GLN A 43 5.61 6.68 -19.81
N ASP A 44 4.28 6.51 -19.76
CA ASP A 44 3.32 7.60 -19.83
C ASP A 44 1.95 7.19 -19.24
N TYR A 45 1.03 8.15 -19.17
CA TYR A 45 -0.29 7.95 -18.58
C TYR A 45 -1.36 7.44 -19.56
N LYS A 46 -1.04 7.12 -20.83
CA LYS A 46 -2.06 6.84 -21.87
C LYS A 46 -2.96 5.65 -21.54
N ASN A 47 -2.42 4.65 -20.85
CA ASN A 47 -3.14 3.43 -20.48
C ASN A 47 -3.64 3.45 -19.03
N TYR A 48 -3.72 4.62 -18.39
CA TYR A 48 -4.18 4.72 -17.01
C TYR A 48 -5.58 5.30 -16.91
N GLY A 49 -6.44 4.59 -16.17
CA GLY A 49 -7.80 5.02 -15.86
C GLY A 49 -7.85 5.77 -14.54
N GLU A 50 -8.50 5.15 -13.54
CA GLU A 50 -8.65 5.74 -12.20
C GLU A 50 -7.29 5.92 -11.53
N LEU A 51 -7.10 7.08 -10.88
CA LEU A 51 -5.90 7.45 -10.12
C LEU A 51 -6.30 7.86 -8.70
N PHE A 52 -5.52 7.42 -7.72
CA PHE A 52 -5.65 7.87 -6.33
C PHE A 52 -4.27 7.94 -5.67
N VAL A 53 -4.18 8.66 -4.56
CA VAL A 53 -2.94 8.70 -3.75
C VAL A 53 -3.19 8.03 -2.41
N SER A 54 -2.23 7.24 -1.96
CA SER A 54 -2.19 6.72 -0.59
C SER A 54 -1.05 7.38 0.19
N VAL A 55 -1.28 7.66 1.46
CA VAL A 55 -0.37 8.41 2.33
C VAL A 55 -0.07 7.64 3.60
N ASP A 56 1.22 7.49 3.93
CA ASP A 56 1.66 7.23 5.30
C ASP A 56 2.16 8.54 5.92
N TYR A 57 1.63 8.86 7.09
CA TYR A 57 1.80 10.19 7.70
C TYR A 57 2.92 10.19 8.73
N GLY A 58 3.95 11.00 8.47
CA GLY A 58 5.08 11.20 9.38
C GLY A 58 5.52 12.66 9.42
N ILE A 59 5.73 13.20 10.62
CA ILE A 59 6.39 14.50 10.80
C ILE A 59 7.89 14.29 11.04
N GLN A 60 8.24 13.52 12.08
CA GLN A 60 9.62 13.16 12.39
C GLN A 60 10.07 11.91 11.62
N ASN A 61 9.18 10.90 11.55
CA ASN A 61 9.34 9.74 10.69
C ASN A 61 8.98 10.10 9.24
N ALA A 62 9.23 9.22 8.29
CA ALA A 62 9.01 9.53 6.88
C ALA A 62 7.52 9.76 6.56
N MET A 63 7.23 10.86 5.88
CA MET A 63 6.00 11.07 5.13
C MET A 63 6.14 10.39 3.76
N VAL A 64 5.17 9.59 3.34
CA VAL A 64 5.21 8.89 2.04
C VAL A 64 3.91 9.10 1.27
N TYR A 65 4.02 9.46 -0.01
CA TYR A 65 2.93 9.50 -0.98
C TYR A 65 3.16 8.48 -2.08
N LEU A 66 2.17 7.61 -2.30
CA LEU A 66 2.17 6.66 -3.40
C LEU A 66 1.01 6.98 -4.36
N LEU A 67 1.33 7.26 -5.62
CA LEU A 67 0.34 7.42 -6.68
C LEU A 67 0.01 6.06 -7.28
N PHE A 68 -1.23 5.64 -7.14
CA PHE A 68 -1.76 4.45 -7.78
C PHE A 68 -2.48 4.82 -9.08
N GLY A 69 -2.39 3.93 -10.07
CA GLY A 69 -3.25 3.98 -11.24
C GLY A 69 -3.67 2.61 -11.74
N TRP A 70 -4.88 2.53 -12.27
CA TRP A 70 -5.37 1.33 -12.94
C TRP A 70 -4.84 1.30 -14.38
N ASN A 71 -3.97 0.35 -14.68
CA ASN A 71 -3.47 0.13 -16.03
C ASN A 71 -4.51 -0.69 -16.83
N THR A 72 -5.14 -0.05 -17.82
CA THR A 72 -6.21 -0.64 -18.62
C THR A 72 -5.71 -1.68 -19.64
N LYS A 73 -4.42 -1.66 -19.95
CA LYS A 73 -3.78 -2.63 -20.86
C LYS A 73 -3.36 -3.90 -20.11
N GLU A 74 -2.66 -3.73 -19.00
CA GLU A 74 -2.16 -4.84 -18.17
C GLU A 74 -3.24 -5.40 -17.22
N LEU A 75 -4.37 -4.69 -17.09
CA LEU A 75 -5.50 -5.06 -16.22
C LEU A 75 -5.07 -5.30 -14.77
N ARG A 76 -4.25 -4.40 -14.24
CA ARG A 76 -3.74 -4.41 -12.86
C ARG A 76 -3.59 -2.99 -12.31
N TRP A 77 -3.55 -2.90 -10.98
CA TRP A 77 -3.15 -1.67 -10.31
C TRP A 77 -1.63 -1.54 -10.31
N GLU A 78 -1.15 -0.32 -10.45
CA GLU A 78 0.28 -0.04 -10.45
C GLU A 78 0.56 1.17 -9.55
N VAL A 79 1.60 1.06 -8.72
CA VAL A 79 2.18 2.22 -8.05
C VAL A 79 3.12 2.88 -9.04
N ILE A 80 2.73 4.05 -9.52
CA ILE A 80 3.37 4.74 -10.65
C ILE A 80 4.50 5.64 -10.17
N LYS A 81 4.25 6.35 -9.07
CA LYS A 81 5.14 7.39 -8.56
C LYS A 81 5.15 7.38 -7.03
N GLU A 82 6.30 7.72 -6.48
CA GLU A 82 6.52 7.88 -5.05
C GLU A 82 7.03 9.30 -4.76
N TRP A 83 6.67 9.82 -3.60
CA TRP A 83 7.35 10.94 -2.96
C TRP A 83 7.54 10.62 -1.48
N ARG A 84 8.71 10.94 -0.93
CA ARG A 84 9.02 10.71 0.48
C ARG A 84 9.83 11.84 1.08
N HIS A 85 9.64 12.07 2.37
CA HIS A 85 10.40 13.05 3.15
C HIS A 85 10.48 12.62 4.62
N SER A 86 11.70 12.53 5.16
CA SER A 86 11.95 12.20 6.57
C SER A 86 12.57 13.40 7.27
N GLY A 87 11.80 14.05 8.16
CA GLY A 87 12.30 15.24 8.86
C GLY A 87 13.48 14.97 9.79
N ARG A 88 13.65 13.71 10.22
CA ARG A 88 14.83 13.26 10.97
C ARG A 88 16.08 13.18 10.09
N GLU A 89 15.96 12.68 8.87
CA GLU A 89 17.11 12.49 7.96
C GLU A 89 17.51 13.80 7.28
N THR A 90 16.55 14.65 6.96
CA THR A 90 16.80 15.94 6.29
C THR A 90 17.10 17.07 7.26
N GLU A 91 16.85 16.87 8.57
CA GLU A 91 16.84 17.91 9.60
C GLU A 91 15.90 19.09 9.32
N VAL A 92 14.96 18.91 8.38
CA VAL A 92 13.97 19.90 7.97
C VAL A 92 12.59 19.34 8.29
N GLN A 93 11.82 20.07 9.10
CA GLN A 93 10.43 19.69 9.38
C GLN A 93 9.48 20.52 8.54
N PHE A 94 8.50 19.85 7.94
CA PHE A 94 7.38 20.51 7.28
C PHE A 94 6.14 20.47 8.16
N THR A 95 5.36 21.53 8.07
CA THR A 95 4.01 21.64 8.60
C THR A 95 3.02 20.88 7.71
N ASP A 96 1.82 20.60 8.23
CA ASP A 96 0.74 19.99 7.44
C ASP A 96 0.37 20.79 6.19
N ALA A 97 0.48 22.12 6.25
CA ALA A 97 0.23 22.99 5.11
C ALA A 97 1.29 22.81 4.01
N GLU A 98 2.57 22.76 4.39
CA GLU A 98 3.68 22.52 3.46
C GLU A 98 3.62 21.11 2.87
N TYR A 99 3.36 20.09 3.70
CA TYR A 99 3.10 18.73 3.20
C TYR A 99 1.93 18.71 2.20
N TYR A 100 0.86 19.45 2.46
CA TYR A 100 -0.24 19.57 1.51
C TYR A 100 0.18 20.24 0.19
N GLU A 101 1.03 21.27 0.23
CA GLU A 101 1.60 21.86 -0.99
C GLU A 101 2.45 20.86 -1.76
N HIS A 102 3.26 20.04 -1.07
CA HIS A 102 4.01 18.95 -1.68
C HIS A 102 3.08 17.89 -2.30
N LEU A 103 1.97 17.56 -1.65
CA LEU A 103 0.95 16.66 -2.22
C LEU A 103 0.34 17.26 -3.50
N VAL A 104 0.01 18.55 -3.51
CA VAL A 104 -0.51 19.23 -4.70
C VAL A 104 0.51 19.23 -5.84
N LYS A 105 1.78 19.52 -5.56
CA LYS A 105 2.87 19.45 -6.54
C LYS A 105 3.09 18.02 -7.04
N PHE A 106 3.02 17.03 -6.15
CA PHE A 106 3.15 15.62 -6.45
C PHE A 106 2.05 15.14 -7.40
N VAL A 107 0.79 15.49 -7.14
CA VAL A 107 -0.35 15.19 -8.03
C VAL A 107 -0.26 15.97 -9.34
N GLY A 108 0.15 17.23 -9.28
CA GLY A 108 0.23 18.11 -10.44
C GLY A 108 -1.12 18.29 -11.13
N GLY A 109 -1.15 18.08 -12.45
CA GLY A 109 -2.34 18.18 -13.30
C GLY A 109 -3.15 16.88 -13.43
N LEU A 110 -2.76 15.81 -12.72
CA LEU A 110 -3.43 14.51 -12.82
C LEU A 110 -4.85 14.58 -12.22
N PRO A 111 -5.82 13.84 -12.78
CA PRO A 111 -7.21 13.84 -12.32
C PRO A 111 -7.42 13.02 -11.04
N VAL A 112 -6.53 13.16 -10.05
CA VAL A 112 -6.65 12.52 -8.73
C VAL A 112 -7.73 13.23 -7.92
N ARG A 113 -8.65 12.45 -7.35
CA ARG A 113 -9.71 12.95 -6.46
C ARG A 113 -9.56 12.48 -5.02
N ASP A 114 -9.05 11.28 -4.84
CA ASP A 114 -9.04 10.59 -3.55
C ASP A 114 -7.64 10.47 -2.98
N ILE A 115 -7.51 10.87 -1.72
CA ILE A 115 -6.31 10.72 -0.92
C ILE A 115 -6.65 9.80 0.25
N ILE A 116 -6.05 8.62 0.28
CA ILE A 116 -6.20 7.63 1.34
C ILE A 116 -5.20 7.97 2.44
N ILE A 117 -5.67 8.18 3.67
CA ILE A 117 -4.85 8.67 4.78
C ILE A 117 -5.21 7.89 6.04
N ASP A 118 -4.21 7.51 6.84
CA ASP A 118 -4.42 6.93 8.17
C ASP A 118 -5.33 7.85 9.03
N PRO A 119 -6.43 7.32 9.63
CA PRO A 119 -7.25 8.04 10.60
C PRO A 119 -6.48 8.78 11.71
N SER A 120 -5.30 8.31 12.08
CA SER A 120 -4.45 8.93 13.11
C SER A 120 -3.94 10.33 12.71
N ALA A 121 -3.82 10.61 11.40
CA ALA A 121 -3.31 11.86 10.84
C ALA A 121 -4.37 12.99 10.80
N SER A 122 -5.08 13.19 11.92
CA SER A 122 -6.26 14.07 11.99
C SER A 122 -6.01 15.51 11.54
N SER A 123 -4.82 16.07 11.83
CA SER A 123 -4.44 17.42 11.44
C SER A 123 -4.24 17.56 9.93
N PHE A 124 -3.50 16.65 9.31
CA PHE A 124 -3.32 16.60 7.86
C PHE A 124 -4.64 16.35 7.12
N ILE A 125 -5.49 15.45 7.65
CA ILE A 125 -6.84 15.20 7.11
C ILE A 125 -7.67 16.50 7.10
N ALA A 126 -7.58 17.31 8.15
CA ALA A 126 -8.29 18.58 8.22
C ALA A 126 -7.80 19.56 7.14
N VAL A 127 -6.49 19.64 6.89
CA VAL A 127 -5.90 20.46 5.81
C VAL A 127 -6.42 20.01 4.44
N VAL A 128 -6.35 18.71 4.14
CA VAL A 128 -6.82 18.15 2.87
C VAL A 128 -8.32 18.44 2.67
N LYS A 129 -9.16 18.22 3.69
CA LYS A 129 -10.60 18.50 3.61
C LYS A 129 -10.90 19.99 3.41
N LYS A 130 -10.19 20.87 4.14
CA LYS A 130 -10.38 22.33 4.07
C LYS A 130 -10.05 22.89 2.69
N SER A 131 -9.10 22.28 1.98
CA SER A 131 -8.73 22.68 0.62
C SER A 131 -9.87 22.56 -0.39
N LYS A 132 -10.84 21.67 -0.15
CA LYS A 132 -11.92 21.29 -1.08
C LYS A 132 -11.45 20.76 -2.44
N ARG A 133 -10.13 20.57 -2.64
CA ARG A 133 -9.55 20.06 -3.89
C ARG A 133 -9.60 18.54 -3.97
N TYR A 134 -9.33 17.88 -2.85
CA TYR A 134 -9.33 16.42 -2.76
C TYR A 134 -10.29 15.93 -1.68
N ARG A 135 -10.73 14.68 -1.82
CA ARG A 135 -11.47 13.95 -0.81
C ARG A 135 -10.51 13.11 0.02
N ALA A 136 -10.42 13.42 1.31
CA ALA A 136 -9.72 12.59 2.28
C ALA A 136 -10.56 11.35 2.61
N ILE A 137 -10.04 10.17 2.29
CA ILE A 137 -10.61 8.86 2.61
C ILE A 137 -9.81 8.25 3.75
N LEU A 138 -10.51 7.84 4.81
CA LEU A 138 -9.87 7.22 5.96
C LEU A 138 -9.45 5.80 5.61
N ALA A 139 -8.16 5.50 5.79
CA ALA A 139 -7.60 4.18 5.59
C ALA A 139 -8.15 3.19 6.62
N SER A 140 -8.25 1.92 6.24
CA SER A 140 -8.42 0.84 7.20
C SER A 140 -7.06 0.43 7.78
N ASN A 141 -6.97 0.44 9.11
CA ASN A 141 -5.76 0.10 9.87
C ASN A 141 -5.71 -1.38 10.31
N GLU A 142 -6.51 -2.26 9.70
CA GLU A 142 -6.43 -3.70 9.96
C GLU A 142 -5.17 -4.29 9.31
N VAL A 143 -4.09 -4.38 10.07
CA VAL A 143 -2.75 -4.73 9.56
C VAL A 143 -2.73 -6.11 8.91
N ILE A 144 -3.10 -7.18 9.63
CA ILE A 144 -3.02 -8.56 9.11
C ILE A 144 -3.90 -8.76 7.87
N SER A 145 -5.15 -8.31 7.93
CA SER A 145 -6.07 -8.43 6.79
C SER A 145 -5.59 -7.60 5.59
N GLY A 146 -5.02 -6.41 5.85
CA GLY A 146 -4.43 -5.56 4.82
C GLY A 146 -3.22 -6.18 4.15
N ILE A 147 -2.32 -6.80 4.93
CA ILE A 147 -1.17 -7.54 4.41
C ILE A 147 -1.65 -8.71 3.56
N GLY A 148 -2.57 -9.54 4.07
CA GLY A 148 -3.08 -10.70 3.34
C GLY A 148 -3.73 -10.32 2.00
N TYR A 149 -4.49 -9.23 1.97
CA TYR A 149 -5.09 -8.72 0.74
C TYR A 149 -4.03 -8.19 -0.25
N THR A 150 -3.05 -7.43 0.24
CA THR A 150 -1.95 -6.90 -0.58
C THR A 150 -1.10 -8.02 -1.16
N ALA A 151 -0.77 -9.04 -0.36
CA ALA A 151 -0.06 -10.24 -0.80
C ALA A 151 -0.85 -10.99 -1.90
N SER A 152 -2.18 -11.08 -1.75
CA SER A 152 -3.05 -11.69 -2.76
C SER A 152 -3.02 -10.92 -4.09
N LEU A 153 -2.94 -9.59 -4.06
CA LEU A 153 -2.81 -8.78 -5.28
C LEU A 153 -1.48 -9.06 -6.00
N PHE A 154 -0.37 -9.13 -5.26
CA PHE A 154 0.93 -9.50 -5.84
C PHE A 154 0.92 -10.92 -6.41
N HIS A 155 0.40 -11.88 -5.65
CA HIS A 155 0.29 -13.27 -6.10
C HIS A 155 -0.49 -13.38 -7.42
N LEU A 156 -1.60 -12.65 -7.55
CA LEU A 156 -2.42 -12.63 -8.76
C LEU A 156 -1.85 -11.77 -9.90
N GLY A 157 -0.72 -11.08 -9.71
CA GLY A 157 -0.19 -10.10 -10.67
C GLY A 157 -1.13 -8.89 -10.88
N LYS A 158 -1.99 -8.60 -9.89
CA LYS A 158 -2.95 -7.48 -9.90
C LYS A 158 -2.42 -6.21 -9.24
N LEU A 159 -1.20 -6.25 -8.74
CA LEU A 159 -0.45 -5.11 -8.23
C LEU A 159 0.99 -5.19 -8.71
N ALA A 160 1.53 -4.07 -9.20
CA ALA A 160 2.95 -3.92 -9.55
C ALA A 160 3.45 -2.52 -9.15
N ILE A 161 4.77 -2.36 -9.10
CA ILE A 161 5.44 -1.14 -8.63
C ILE A 161 6.39 -0.63 -9.71
N SER A 162 6.34 0.67 -10.00
CA SER A 162 7.27 1.31 -10.92
C SER A 162 8.69 1.24 -10.37
N ARG A 163 9.67 0.99 -11.23
CA ARG A 163 11.09 0.95 -10.85
C ARG A 163 11.58 2.25 -10.23
N ASP A 164 10.93 3.37 -10.55
CA ASP A 164 11.26 4.68 -9.99
C ASP A 164 10.83 4.86 -8.52
N CYS A 165 9.95 3.99 -8.01
CA CYS A 165 9.55 3.94 -6.60
C CYS A 165 10.61 3.22 -5.75
N THR A 166 11.85 3.70 -5.83
CA THR A 166 13.05 3.05 -5.26
C THR A 166 12.96 2.86 -3.76
N GLY A 167 12.47 3.86 -3.02
CA GLY A 167 12.34 3.77 -1.57
C GLY A 167 11.29 2.74 -1.14
N LEU A 168 10.15 2.70 -1.83
CA LEU A 168 9.16 1.65 -1.62
C LEU A 168 9.74 0.26 -1.94
N ILE A 169 10.48 0.09 -3.04
CA ILE A 169 11.07 -1.20 -3.42
C ILE A 169 12.09 -1.67 -2.37
N GLU A 170 12.95 -0.76 -1.89
CA GLU A 170 13.93 -1.06 -0.84
C GLU A 170 13.25 -1.52 0.44
N GLU A 171 12.23 -0.79 0.90
CA GLU A 171 11.45 -1.14 2.09
C GLU A 171 10.73 -2.48 1.95
N MET A 172 10.14 -2.73 0.77
CA MET A 172 9.49 -4.01 0.47
C MET A 172 10.46 -5.21 0.53
N GLY A 173 11.74 -4.99 0.20
CA GLY A 173 12.80 -6.00 0.33
C GLY A 173 13.25 -6.26 1.76
N GLY A 174 13.01 -5.33 2.69
CA GLY A 174 13.35 -5.44 4.11
C GLY A 174 12.16 -5.68 5.05
N TYR A 175 10.92 -5.64 4.53
CA TYR A 175 9.72 -5.74 5.35
C TYR A 175 9.48 -7.19 5.82
N VAL A 176 9.82 -7.46 7.08
CA VAL A 176 9.80 -8.80 7.70
C VAL A 176 8.87 -8.87 8.90
N TRP A 177 8.41 -10.08 9.22
CA TRP A 177 7.62 -10.36 10.42
C TRP A 177 8.46 -10.20 11.70
N ASP A 178 7.90 -9.61 12.75
CA ASP A 178 8.54 -9.53 14.08
C ASP A 178 8.32 -10.85 14.85
N GLU A 179 9.13 -11.85 14.50
CA GLU A 179 9.09 -13.19 15.11
C GLU A 179 9.29 -13.13 16.64
N LYS A 180 10.14 -12.22 17.12
CA LYS A 180 10.42 -12.06 18.55
C LYS A 180 9.20 -11.54 19.30
N LYS A 181 8.49 -10.55 18.73
CA LYS A 181 7.25 -10.02 19.30
C LYS A 181 6.15 -11.06 19.25
N ALA A 182 6.00 -11.77 18.13
CA ALA A 182 5.01 -12.84 17.98
C ALA A 182 5.20 -13.94 19.04
N LEU A 183 6.44 -14.37 19.29
CA LEU A 183 6.75 -15.34 20.34
C LEU A 183 6.43 -14.83 21.76
N ARG A 184 6.55 -13.53 22.00
CA ARG A 184 6.34 -12.94 23.33
C ARG A 184 4.88 -12.62 23.63
N THR A 185 4.13 -12.09 22.67
CA THR A 185 2.76 -11.57 22.90
C THR A 185 1.68 -12.40 22.22
N GLY A 186 2.04 -13.26 21.27
CA GLY A 186 1.10 -13.95 20.40
C GLY A 186 0.55 -13.06 19.28
N ASP A 187 0.90 -11.77 19.25
CA ASP A 187 0.46 -10.87 18.20
C ASP A 187 1.47 -10.81 17.06
N GLU A 188 0.97 -10.96 15.84
CA GLU A 188 1.79 -10.90 14.65
C GLU A 188 1.72 -9.52 14.02
N PHE A 189 2.88 -8.88 13.95
CA PHE A 189 3.06 -7.62 13.26
C PHE A 189 4.40 -7.65 12.55
N PRO A 190 4.53 -6.95 11.41
CA PRO A 190 5.83 -6.67 10.83
C PRO A 190 6.69 -5.84 11.79
N THR A 191 7.99 -5.87 11.58
CA THR A 191 8.92 -4.98 12.27
C THR A 191 8.63 -3.52 11.89
N GLN A 192 8.64 -2.62 12.90
CA GLN A 192 8.45 -1.17 12.71
C GLN A 192 9.72 -0.46 12.22
N VAL A 193 10.39 -1.04 11.24
CA VAL A 193 11.64 -0.53 10.67
C VAL A 193 11.43 -0.41 9.16
N ALA A 194 11.54 0.82 8.64
CA ALA A 194 11.39 1.11 7.23
C ALA A 194 10.04 0.59 6.68
N ASP A 195 8.96 0.84 7.40
CA ASP A 195 7.60 0.34 7.13
C ASP A 195 6.67 1.36 6.46
N HIS A 196 7.14 2.59 6.25
CA HIS A 196 6.33 3.71 5.78
C HIS A 196 5.72 3.51 4.37
N GLY A 197 6.53 3.09 3.40
CA GLY A 197 6.08 2.73 2.06
C GLY A 197 5.15 1.51 2.06
N PRO A 198 5.53 0.37 2.70
CA PRO A 198 4.65 -0.79 2.86
C PRO A 198 3.30 -0.46 3.51
N ASP A 199 3.26 0.45 4.49
CA ASP A 199 2.03 0.90 5.12
C ASP A 199 1.19 1.77 4.20
N ALA A 200 1.79 2.76 3.52
CA ALA A 200 1.09 3.53 2.49
C ALA A 200 0.52 2.62 1.39
N LEU A 201 1.28 1.61 0.96
CA LEU A 201 0.85 0.62 -0.04
C LEU A 201 -0.37 -0.17 0.46
N ARG A 202 -0.29 -0.68 1.69
CA ARG A 202 -1.35 -1.45 2.36
C ARG A 202 -2.62 -0.63 2.52
N TYR A 203 -2.54 0.64 2.90
CA TYR A 203 -3.70 1.53 3.02
C TYR A 203 -4.43 1.67 1.68
N GLY A 204 -3.70 1.90 0.59
CA GLY A 204 -4.26 2.02 -0.75
C GLY A 204 -4.93 0.73 -1.21
N CYS A 205 -4.26 -0.40 -1.02
CA CYS A 205 -4.76 -1.72 -1.40
C CYS A 205 -6.02 -2.10 -0.62
N TYR A 206 -5.96 -2.06 0.70
CA TYR A 206 -7.03 -2.57 1.55
C TYR A 206 -8.22 -1.62 1.68
N THR A 207 -8.03 -0.32 1.46
CA THR A 207 -9.12 0.67 1.56
C THR A 207 -9.77 0.91 0.20
N PHE A 208 -8.98 1.28 -0.81
CA PHE A 208 -9.51 1.70 -2.11
C PHE A 208 -9.69 0.51 -3.05
N ILE A 209 -8.63 -0.24 -3.32
CA ILE A 209 -8.67 -1.32 -4.31
C ILE A 209 -9.69 -2.39 -3.89
N ARG A 210 -9.67 -2.82 -2.62
CA ARG A 210 -10.64 -3.78 -2.06
C ARG A 210 -12.08 -3.33 -2.24
N ARG A 211 -12.38 -2.05 -1.99
CA ARG A 211 -13.74 -1.50 -2.13
C ARG A 211 -14.29 -1.61 -3.55
N TYR A 212 -13.41 -1.54 -4.55
CA TYR A 212 -13.78 -1.54 -5.96
C TYR A 212 -13.32 -2.81 -6.71
N GLU A 213 -12.91 -3.87 -6.00
CA GLU A 213 -12.26 -5.06 -6.58
C GLU A 213 -13.07 -5.66 -7.74
N LYS A 214 -14.39 -5.77 -7.58
CA LYS A 214 -15.32 -6.32 -8.58
C LYS A 214 -15.35 -5.47 -9.86
N ARG A 215 -15.22 -4.14 -9.74
CA ARG A 215 -15.18 -3.22 -10.89
C ARG A 215 -13.94 -3.45 -11.74
N TYR A 216 -12.85 -3.90 -11.14
CA TYR A 216 -11.56 -4.12 -11.78
C TYR A 216 -11.27 -5.61 -12.04
N GLY A 217 -12.27 -6.47 -11.94
CA GLY A 217 -12.12 -7.91 -12.18
C GLY A 217 -11.21 -8.62 -11.17
N ILE A 218 -10.99 -8.02 -10.00
CA ILE A 218 -10.24 -8.62 -8.90
C ILE A 218 -11.24 -9.40 -8.03
N LEU A 219 -11.04 -10.70 -7.92
CA LEU A 219 -11.95 -11.62 -7.23
C LEU A 219 -11.24 -12.32 -6.09
N ILE A 220 -10.80 -11.55 -5.09
CA ILE A 220 -10.22 -12.07 -3.86
C ILE A 220 -11.37 -12.33 -2.90
N ALA A 221 -11.71 -13.60 -2.68
CA ALA A 221 -12.82 -13.97 -1.83
C ALA A 221 -12.47 -13.70 -0.35
N GLY A 222 -13.07 -12.66 0.23
CA GLY A 222 -12.88 -12.31 1.64
C GLY A 222 -13.83 -11.24 2.19
N GLY A 223 -14.47 -10.42 1.34
CA GLY A 223 -15.52 -9.50 1.79
C GLY A 223 -16.82 -10.25 2.07
N ARG A 224 -17.15 -10.46 3.35
CA ARG A 224 -18.54 -10.76 3.75
C ARG A 224 -19.44 -9.66 3.16
N THR A 225 -20.43 -10.08 2.36
CA THR A 225 -21.68 -9.32 2.22
C THR A 225 -22.36 -9.19 3.57
#